data_AF-A0AB39UJF1-F1
#
_entry.id   AF-A0AB39UJF1-F1
#
_cell.length_a   1.000
_cell.length_b   1.000
_cell.length_c   1.000
_cell.angle_alpha   90.00
_cell.angle_beta   90.00
_cell.angle_gamma   90.00
#
_symmetry.space_group_name_H-M   'P 1'
#
loop_
_entity.id
_entity.type
_entity.pdbx_description
1 polymer ?
#
loop_
_entity_poly.entity_id
_entity_poly.type
_entity_poly.pdbx_seq_one_letter_code
_entity_poly.pdbx_strand_id
1 'polypeptide(L)'
;MTNKDSTESQGKFPRGSRSYIMSRIRGRDTKPEILVRRYLFSRGLRFRKNDPRYPGKPDVILPKYHVAIFVNGCFWHRHEGCRHATVPKTNVEFWTAKFLRNRARDAREEEELTTLGWHVIVVWECELTKSERAERLSRLYEEVTGESGTESDGESAPSPVGQAPFTIEHRSTLSKRLGDFSSSESLQTSHR
;
A
#
# COMPACT_ATOMS: atom_id res chain seq x y z
N MET A 1 -48.06 -25.21 29.40
CA MET A 1 -48.25 -24.57 28.09
C MET A 1 -47.08 -23.61 27.83
N THR A 2 -46.46 -23.78 26.66
CA THR A 2 -45.67 -22.83 25.86
C THR A 2 -44.42 -22.17 26.45
N ASN A 3 -43.28 -22.68 25.96
CA ASN A 3 -41.97 -22.05 25.84
C ASN A 3 -42.03 -20.60 25.34
N LYS A 4 -41.06 -19.77 25.78
CA LYS A 4 -40.32 -18.95 24.83
C LYS A 4 -38.90 -18.65 25.33
N ASP A 5 -37.95 -19.32 24.70
CA ASP A 5 -36.57 -18.89 24.57
C ASP A 5 -36.48 -17.42 24.21
N SER A 6 -35.53 -16.71 24.80
CA SER A 6 -34.78 -15.64 24.16
C SER A 6 -33.47 -15.46 24.91
N THR A 7 -32.53 -16.33 24.55
CA THR A 7 -31.09 -16.05 24.62
C THR A 7 -30.80 -14.71 23.95
N GLU A 8 -30.34 -13.71 24.70
CA GLU A 8 -29.59 -12.61 24.09
C GLU A 8 -28.21 -12.52 24.75
N SER A 9 -27.25 -13.03 24.01
CA SER A 9 -25.84 -13.14 24.35
C SER A 9 -25.16 -11.78 24.25
N GLN A 10 -24.70 -11.29 25.40
CA GLN A 10 -23.42 -10.59 25.61
C GLN A 10 -22.81 -9.87 24.37
N GLY A 11 -23.21 -8.61 24.16
CA GLY A 11 -22.46 -7.65 23.35
C GLY A 11 -21.17 -7.22 24.05
N LYS A 12 -20.12 -8.03 23.90
CA LYS A 12 -18.78 -7.84 24.48
C LYS A 12 -18.08 -6.57 23.97
N PHE A 13 -18.11 -5.47 24.73
CA PHE A 13 -17.11 -4.39 24.54
C PHE A 13 -16.60 -3.77 25.86
N PRO A 14 -15.69 -4.44 26.59
CA PRO A 14 -14.85 -3.79 27.59
C PRO A 14 -13.47 -3.44 27.01
N ARG A 15 -12.92 -2.28 27.40
CA ARG A 15 -11.54 -1.78 27.15
C ARG A 15 -10.76 -2.57 26.08
N GLY A 16 -11.13 -2.31 24.83
CA GLY A 16 -10.81 -3.09 23.64
C GLY A 16 -11.57 -2.53 22.42
N SER A 17 -11.83 -1.22 22.45
CA SER A 17 -12.63 -0.51 21.46
C SER A 17 -11.91 -0.52 20.11
N ARG A 18 -12.67 -0.47 19.01
CA ARG A 18 -12.13 -0.36 17.64
C ARG A 18 -11.03 0.71 17.55
N SER A 19 -11.15 1.83 18.27
CA SER A 19 -10.12 2.87 18.37
C SER A 19 -8.75 2.37 18.88
N TYR A 20 -8.71 1.47 19.87
CA TYR A 20 -7.48 0.85 20.36
C TYR A 20 -6.86 -0.11 19.35
N ILE A 21 -7.69 -0.87 18.62
CA ILE A 21 -7.20 -1.71 17.52
C ILE A 21 -6.60 -0.83 16.42
N MET A 22 -7.31 0.24 16.03
CA MET A 22 -6.84 1.17 14.99
C MET A 22 -5.54 1.87 15.37
N SER A 23 -5.34 2.25 16.63
CA SER A 23 -4.09 2.91 17.07
C SER A 23 -2.87 1.98 17.05
N ARG A 24 -3.09 0.66 17.03
CA ARG A 24 -2.03 -0.35 16.97
C ARG A 24 -1.66 -0.76 15.55
N ILE A 25 -2.43 -0.35 14.55
CA ILE A 25 -2.13 -0.59 13.14
C ILE A 25 -0.98 0.33 12.75
N ARG A 26 0.20 -0.26 12.55
CA ARG A 26 1.39 0.46 12.09
C ARG A 26 1.30 0.67 10.59
N GLY A 27 1.66 1.87 10.14
CA GLY A 27 1.75 2.19 8.70
C GLY A 27 3.08 1.80 8.04
N ARG A 28 3.98 1.13 8.77
CA ARG A 28 5.29 0.65 8.28
C ARG A 28 5.81 -0.48 9.16
N ASP A 29 6.75 -1.25 8.61
CA ASP A 29 7.36 -2.41 9.25
C ASP A 29 6.30 -3.40 9.75
N THR A 30 5.28 -3.64 8.91
CA THR A 30 4.28 -4.66 9.20
C THR A 30 4.91 -6.06 9.12
N LYS A 31 4.24 -7.05 9.71
CA LYS A 31 4.69 -8.46 9.66
C LYS A 31 4.94 -8.97 8.23
N PRO A 32 4.05 -8.75 7.24
CA PRO A 32 4.30 -9.19 5.87
C PRO A 32 5.52 -8.47 5.25
N GLU A 33 5.69 -7.16 5.45
CA GLU A 33 6.86 -6.42 4.96
C GLU A 33 8.18 -6.96 5.54
N ILE A 34 8.22 -7.25 6.84
CA ILE A 34 9.41 -7.82 7.50
C ILE A 34 9.73 -9.19 6.90
N LEU A 35 8.71 -10.00 6.64
CA LEU A 35 8.86 -11.34 6.09
C LEU A 35 9.47 -11.30 4.70
N VAL A 36 8.92 -10.49 3.79
CA VAL A 36 9.45 -10.30 2.42
C VAL A 36 10.89 -9.81 2.46
N ARG A 37 11.18 -8.77 3.26
CA ARG A 37 12.54 -8.22 3.40
C ARG A 37 13.55 -9.24 3.90
N ARG A 38 13.20 -10.02 4.93
CA ARG A 38 14.09 -11.06 5.46
C ARG A 38 14.39 -12.12 4.42
N TYR A 39 13.38 -12.52 3.64
CA TYR A 39 13.54 -13.50 2.58
C TYR A 39 14.47 -12.97 1.48
N LEU A 40 14.21 -11.79 0.92
CA LEU A 40 15.05 -11.20 -0.13
C LEU A 40 16.50 -11.00 0.34
N PHE A 41 16.70 -10.56 1.59
CA PHE A 41 18.03 -10.43 2.17
C PHE A 41 18.74 -11.78 2.32
N SER A 42 18.02 -12.83 2.75
CA SER A 42 18.58 -14.19 2.87
C SER A 42 19.01 -14.78 1.53
N ARG A 43 18.43 -14.31 0.43
CA ARG A 43 18.79 -14.65 -0.95
C ARG A 43 19.91 -13.76 -1.53
N GLY A 44 20.51 -12.90 -0.71
CA GLY A 44 21.64 -12.05 -1.10
C GLY A 44 21.26 -10.75 -1.81
N LEU A 45 19.96 -10.44 -1.95
CA LEU A 45 19.51 -9.22 -2.60
C LEU A 45 19.70 -8.01 -1.68
N ARG A 46 20.25 -6.93 -2.25
CA ARG A 46 20.43 -5.64 -1.56
C ARG A 46 19.33 -4.68 -2.00
N PHE A 47 18.62 -4.14 -1.02
CA PHE A 47 17.48 -3.26 -1.25
C PHE A 47 17.51 -2.02 -0.36
N ARG A 48 16.78 -0.99 -0.79
CA ARG A 48 16.38 0.17 0.01
C ARG A 48 14.95 -0.06 0.49
N LYS A 49 14.58 0.49 1.64
CA LYS A 49 13.22 0.35 2.20
C LYS A 49 12.59 1.72 2.42
N ASN A 50 11.30 1.85 2.14
CA ASN A 50 10.51 3.07 2.42
C ASN A 50 11.22 4.35 1.93
N ASP A 51 11.82 4.30 0.75
CA ASP A 51 12.64 5.40 0.25
C ASP A 51 11.72 6.51 -0.29
N PRO A 52 11.72 7.71 0.33
CA PRO A 52 10.81 8.79 -0.02
C PRO A 52 11.10 9.42 -1.39
N ARG A 53 12.21 9.03 -2.03
CA ARG A 53 12.59 9.50 -3.37
C ARG A 53 11.72 8.91 -4.47
N TYR A 54 11.03 7.81 -4.19
CA TYR A 54 10.22 7.09 -5.16
C TYR A 54 8.73 7.36 -4.91
N PRO A 55 7.92 7.52 -5.99
CA PRO A 55 6.47 7.59 -5.89
C PRO A 55 5.90 6.44 -5.06
N GLY A 56 4.93 6.74 -4.19
CA GLY A 56 4.30 5.76 -3.30
C GLY A 56 5.15 5.18 -2.18
N LYS A 57 6.44 5.54 -2.10
CA LYS A 57 7.38 5.05 -1.08
C LYS A 57 7.36 3.51 -0.97
N PRO A 58 7.81 2.79 -2.00
CA PRO A 58 7.71 1.34 -2.03
C PRO A 58 8.40 0.71 -0.82
N ASP A 59 7.83 -0.38 -0.31
CA ASP A 59 8.34 -1.08 0.86
C ASP A 59 9.76 -1.59 0.63
N VAL A 60 10.03 -2.03 -0.61
CA VAL A 60 11.34 -2.52 -1.05
C VAL A 60 11.65 -1.99 -2.44
N ILE A 61 12.82 -1.37 -2.59
CA ILE A 61 13.39 -0.93 -3.87
C ILE A 61 14.68 -1.71 -4.11
N LEU A 62 14.82 -2.29 -5.30
CA LEU A 62 15.98 -3.06 -5.74
C LEU A 62 16.64 -2.35 -6.93
N PRO A 63 17.54 -1.36 -6.71
CA PRO A 63 18.07 -0.53 -7.79
C PRO A 63 18.84 -1.32 -8.85
N LYS A 64 19.53 -2.40 -8.44
CA LYS A 64 20.27 -3.28 -9.36
C LYS A 64 19.36 -3.93 -10.40
N TYR A 65 18.13 -4.28 -10.01
CA TYR A 65 17.17 -5.00 -10.84
C TYR A 65 16.11 -4.07 -11.44
N HIS A 66 16.14 -2.78 -11.08
CA HIS A 66 15.11 -1.81 -11.46
C HIS A 66 13.69 -2.23 -11.03
N VAL A 67 13.58 -2.87 -9.87
CA VAL A 67 12.30 -3.39 -9.33
C VAL A 67 11.87 -2.61 -8.09
N ALA A 68 10.58 -2.26 -8.05
CA ALA A 68 9.89 -1.70 -6.90
C ALA A 68 8.84 -2.70 -6.39
N ILE A 69 8.82 -2.99 -5.08
CA ILE A 69 7.90 -3.94 -4.48
C ILE A 69 7.02 -3.23 -3.46
N PHE A 70 5.71 -3.40 -3.60
CA PHE A 70 4.70 -2.98 -2.63
C PHE A 70 4.14 -4.21 -1.89
N VAL A 71 4.06 -4.14 -0.57
CA VAL A 71 3.50 -5.20 0.28
C VAL A 71 2.16 -4.73 0.81
N ASN A 72 1.09 -5.03 0.05
CA ASN A 72 -0.23 -4.47 0.29
C ASN A 72 -1.06 -5.34 1.24
N GLY A 73 -1.61 -4.70 2.27
CA GLY A 73 -2.63 -5.31 3.12
C GLY A 73 -3.96 -5.43 2.39
N CYS A 74 -4.52 -6.64 2.34
CA CYS A 74 -5.74 -6.93 1.56
C CYS A 74 -6.94 -6.07 1.96
N PHE A 75 -7.04 -5.72 3.25
CA PHE A 75 -8.11 -4.88 3.77
C PHE A 75 -8.03 -3.42 3.26
N TRP A 76 -6.83 -2.83 3.24
CA TRP A 76 -6.64 -1.41 2.95
C TRP A 76 -6.63 -1.08 1.46
N HIS A 77 -6.09 -2.00 0.66
CA HIS A 77 -5.93 -1.85 -0.80
C HIS A 77 -6.96 -2.66 -1.59
N ARG A 78 -7.89 -3.35 -0.90
CA ARG A 78 -9.03 -4.06 -1.50
C ARG A 78 -8.60 -5.11 -2.53
N HIS A 79 -7.84 -6.11 -2.08
CA HIS A 79 -7.50 -7.25 -2.93
C HIS A 79 -8.78 -7.91 -3.49
N GLU A 80 -8.89 -7.99 -4.80
CA GLU A 80 -10.05 -8.56 -5.49
C GLU A 80 -10.15 -10.07 -5.22
N GLY A 81 -11.37 -10.58 -5.02
CA GLY A 81 -11.59 -11.99 -4.69
C GLY A 81 -11.08 -12.45 -3.31
N CYS A 82 -10.50 -11.55 -2.49
CA CYS A 82 -9.90 -11.93 -1.21
C CYS A 82 -10.91 -11.92 -0.04
N ARG A 83 -10.96 -13.02 0.73
CA ARG A 83 -11.75 -13.11 1.98
C ARG A 83 -11.37 -12.10 3.06
N HIS A 84 -10.16 -11.54 3.00
CA HIS A 84 -9.67 -10.56 3.98
C HIS A 84 -10.04 -9.12 3.61
N ALA A 85 -10.50 -8.87 2.37
CA ALA A 85 -10.99 -7.58 1.91
C ALA A 85 -12.46 -7.35 2.32
N THR A 86 -12.75 -7.36 3.63
CA THR A 86 -14.11 -7.14 4.15
C THR A 86 -14.44 -5.66 4.26
N VAL A 87 -15.69 -5.27 3.99
CA VAL A 87 -16.17 -3.91 4.23
C VAL A 87 -16.75 -3.84 5.64
N PRO A 88 -16.27 -2.94 6.51
CA PRO A 88 -16.85 -2.79 7.84
C PRO A 88 -18.32 -2.36 7.74
N LYS A 89 -19.20 -3.02 8.49
CA LYS A 89 -20.65 -2.74 8.50
C LYS A 89 -21.02 -1.34 9.01
N THR A 90 -20.10 -0.66 9.69
CA THR A 90 -20.28 0.67 10.28
C THR A 90 -19.51 1.73 9.48
N ASN A 91 -20.14 2.89 9.25
CA ASN A 91 -19.55 4.01 8.50
C ASN A 91 -19.13 3.62 7.07
N VAL A 92 -20.01 2.90 6.38
CA VAL A 92 -19.76 2.29 5.08
C VAL A 92 -19.32 3.34 4.06
N GLU A 93 -20.00 4.48 3.98
CA GLU A 93 -19.68 5.56 3.04
C GLU A 93 -18.24 6.07 3.21
N PHE A 94 -17.81 6.32 4.46
CA PHE A 94 -16.43 6.71 4.76
C PHE A 94 -15.43 5.64 4.30
N TRP A 95 -15.71 4.36 4.57
CA TRP A 95 -14.84 3.26 4.19
C TRP A 95 -14.76 3.09 2.68
N THR A 96 -15.90 3.13 1.98
CA THR A 96 -15.96 3.06 0.52
C THR A 96 -15.18 4.21 -0.11
N ALA A 97 -15.42 5.45 0.31
CA ALA A 97 -14.67 6.60 -0.19
C ALA A 97 -13.17 6.49 0.12
N LYS A 98 -12.79 5.99 1.29
CA LYS A 98 -11.38 5.77 1.66
C LYS A 98 -10.72 4.70 0.79
N PHE A 99 -11.41 3.59 0.53
CA PHE A 99 -10.90 2.52 -0.32
C PHE A 99 -10.74 2.97 -1.77
N LEU A 100 -11.70 3.71 -2.31
CA LEU A 100 -11.61 4.29 -3.66
C LEU A 100 -10.40 5.23 -3.77
N ARG A 101 -10.21 6.12 -2.80
CA ARG A 101 -9.03 7.01 -2.76
C ARG A 101 -7.71 6.25 -2.66
N ASN A 102 -7.67 5.16 -1.90
CA ASN A 102 -6.48 4.32 -1.80
C ASN A 102 -6.18 3.65 -3.15
N ARG A 103 -7.15 2.96 -3.77
CA ARG A 103 -6.96 2.35 -5.09
C ARG A 103 -6.51 3.36 -6.16
N ALA A 104 -7.14 4.54 -6.18
CA ALA A 104 -6.76 5.59 -7.12
C ALA A 104 -5.33 6.11 -6.89
N ARG A 105 -4.91 6.20 -5.62
CA ARG A 105 -3.52 6.54 -5.27
C ARG A 105 -2.55 5.45 -5.72
N ASP A 106 -2.86 4.19 -5.40
CA ASP A 106 -1.99 3.05 -5.71
C ASP A 106 -1.77 2.94 -7.24
N ALA A 107 -2.83 3.07 -8.03
CA ALA A 107 -2.75 3.06 -9.49
C ALA A 107 -1.87 4.18 -10.04
N ARG A 108 -1.98 5.39 -9.49
CA ARG A 108 -1.14 6.53 -9.90
C ARG A 108 0.33 6.29 -9.54
N GLU A 109 0.61 5.75 -8.35
CA GLU A 109 1.97 5.48 -7.89
C GLU A 109 2.64 4.37 -8.72
N GLU A 110 1.88 3.35 -9.10
CA GLU A 110 2.32 2.30 -10.03
C GLU A 110 2.61 2.86 -11.43
N GLU A 111 1.73 3.72 -11.96
CA GLU A 111 1.93 4.37 -13.26
C GLU A 111 3.16 5.30 -13.26
N GLU A 112 3.35 6.10 -12.21
CA GLU A 112 4.52 6.98 -12.07
C GLU A 112 5.82 6.17 -12.03
N LEU A 113 5.86 5.06 -11.28
CA LEU A 113 7.03 4.18 -11.22
C LEU A 113 7.30 3.49 -12.56
N THR A 114 6.26 2.98 -13.21
CA THR A 114 6.36 2.32 -14.52
C THR A 114 6.85 3.30 -15.58
N THR A 115 6.39 4.55 -15.54
CA THR A 115 6.86 5.62 -16.45
C THR A 115 8.33 5.97 -16.21
N LEU A 116 8.80 5.88 -14.98
CA LEU A 116 10.22 5.99 -14.63
C LEU A 116 11.03 4.72 -14.99
N GLY A 117 10.40 3.73 -15.63
CA GLY A 117 10.97 2.48 -16.11
C GLY A 117 11.01 1.35 -15.08
N TRP A 118 10.49 1.57 -13.87
CA TRP A 118 10.57 0.58 -12.79
C TRP A 118 9.58 -0.54 -13.01
N HIS A 119 10.03 -1.78 -12.79
CA HIS A 119 9.14 -2.93 -12.75
C HIS A 119 8.47 -2.98 -11.37
N VAL A 120 7.16 -2.83 -11.33
CA VAL A 120 6.39 -2.80 -10.08
C VAL A 120 5.83 -4.20 -9.79
N ILE A 121 6.10 -4.71 -8.58
CA ILE A 121 5.56 -5.98 -8.09
C ILE A 121 4.72 -5.72 -6.85
N VAL A 122 3.47 -6.17 -6.86
CA VAL A 122 2.60 -6.12 -5.67
C VAL A 122 2.55 -7.51 -5.03
N VAL A 123 2.87 -7.56 -3.74
CA VAL A 123 2.75 -8.76 -2.91
C VAL A 123 1.62 -8.55 -1.91
N TRP A 124 0.62 -9.42 -1.95
CA TRP A 124 -0.53 -9.28 -1.07
C TRP A 124 -0.34 -10.03 0.26
N GLU A 125 -0.82 -9.43 1.34
CA GLU A 125 -0.80 -10.04 2.68
C GLU A 125 -1.36 -11.46 2.71
N CYS A 126 -2.45 -11.73 1.97
CA CYS A 126 -3.08 -13.04 1.95
C CYS A 126 -2.25 -14.11 1.24
N GLU A 127 -1.29 -13.74 0.38
CA GLU A 127 -0.39 -14.69 -0.27
C GLU A 127 0.77 -15.09 0.66
N LEU A 128 0.96 -14.35 1.76
CA LEU A 128 2.01 -14.59 2.76
C LEU A 128 1.52 -15.41 3.95
N THR A 129 0.44 -16.18 3.77
CA THR A 129 -0.04 -17.14 4.75
C THR A 129 0.96 -18.29 4.94
N LYS A 130 0.89 -19.02 6.06
CA LYS A 130 1.88 -20.07 6.37
C LYS A 130 1.99 -21.15 5.28
N SER A 131 0.88 -21.47 4.61
CA SER A 131 0.79 -22.48 3.56
C SER A 131 1.39 -22.00 2.24
N GLU A 132 1.12 -20.75 1.85
CA GLU A 132 1.42 -20.25 0.49
C GLU A 132 2.71 -19.42 0.45
N ARG A 133 3.18 -18.91 1.60
CA ARG A 133 4.31 -17.98 1.66
C ARG A 133 5.59 -18.49 0.99
N ALA A 134 5.88 -19.79 1.06
CA ALA A 134 7.14 -20.31 0.56
C ALA A 134 7.17 -20.24 -0.97
N GLU A 135 6.09 -20.68 -1.60
CA GLU A 135 5.89 -20.63 -3.05
C GLU A 135 5.84 -19.18 -3.54
N ARG A 136 5.04 -18.31 -2.90
CA ARG A 136 4.94 -16.91 -3.31
C ARG A 136 6.27 -16.18 -3.23
N LEU A 137 7.06 -16.42 -2.18
CA LEU A 137 8.38 -15.80 -2.01
C LEU A 137 9.39 -16.30 -3.04
N SER A 138 9.38 -17.59 -3.37
CA SER A 138 10.23 -18.14 -4.44
C SER A 138 9.90 -17.50 -5.78
N ARG A 139 8.60 -17.44 -6.13
CA ARG A 139 8.14 -16.73 -7.33
C ARG A 139 8.55 -15.25 -7.33
N LEU A 140 8.43 -14.56 -6.19
CA LEU A 140 8.89 -13.17 -6.06
C LEU A 140 10.39 -13.03 -6.35
N TYR A 141 11.21 -13.99 -5.92
CA TYR A 141 12.64 -13.97 -6.21
C TYR A 141 12.90 -14.11 -7.71
N GLU A 142 12.23 -15.03 -8.38
CA GLU A 142 12.33 -15.24 -9.83
C GLU A 142 11.86 -13.99 -10.61
N GLU A 143 10.73 -13.39 -10.20
CA GLU A 143 10.21 -12.13 -10.78
C GLU A 143 11.22 -10.98 -10.64
N VAL A 144 12.02 -10.97 -9.56
CA VAL A 144 13.06 -9.95 -9.33
C VAL A 144 14.33 -10.23 -10.14
N THR A 145 14.78 -11.47 -10.22
CA THR A 145 16.05 -11.82 -10.88
C THR A 145 15.91 -12.01 -12.38
N GLY A 146 14.69 -12.18 -12.89
CA GLY A 146 14.44 -12.50 -14.29
C GLY A 146 14.87 -13.91 -14.67
N GLU A 147 15.09 -14.79 -13.69
CA GLU A 147 15.45 -16.20 -13.90
C GLU A 147 14.20 -17.04 -14.22
N SER A 148 13.43 -16.65 -15.23
CA SER A 148 12.44 -17.54 -15.83
C SER A 148 13.14 -18.38 -16.89
N GLY A 149 13.36 -19.66 -16.61
CA GLY A 149 13.93 -20.59 -17.58
C GLY A 149 13.04 -20.70 -18.82
N THR A 150 13.50 -20.12 -19.93
CA THR A 150 13.16 -20.53 -21.30
C THR A 150 14.28 -20.04 -22.23
N GLU A 151 15.11 -20.97 -22.70
CA GLU A 151 15.76 -20.84 -24.00
C GLU A 151 14.67 -20.95 -25.07
N SER A 152 14.43 -19.88 -25.84
CA SER A 152 14.24 -19.90 -27.31
C SER A 152 13.85 -18.51 -27.81
N ASP A 153 14.74 -17.94 -28.63
CA ASP A 153 14.46 -17.15 -29.84
C ASP A 153 13.54 -15.92 -29.79
N GLY A 154 14.18 -14.74 -29.90
CA GLY A 154 13.69 -13.64 -30.72
C GLY A 154 12.73 -12.64 -30.05
N GLU A 155 13.09 -11.37 -30.18
CA GLU A 155 12.24 -10.18 -30.02
C GLU A 155 12.14 -9.57 -28.60
N SER A 156 13.00 -8.56 -28.43
CA SER A 156 12.81 -7.34 -27.62
C SER A 156 12.86 -7.47 -26.09
N ALA A 157 14.08 -7.58 -25.56
CA ALA A 157 14.39 -6.91 -24.30
C ALA A 157 14.24 -5.39 -24.47
N PRO A 158 13.47 -4.66 -23.65
CA PRO A 158 13.80 -3.25 -23.44
C PRO A 158 15.12 -3.22 -22.67
N SER A 159 16.20 -2.97 -23.41
CA SER A 159 17.51 -2.64 -22.85
C SER A 159 17.34 -1.54 -21.80
N PRO A 160 18.03 -1.59 -20.65
CA PRO A 160 18.17 -0.45 -19.78
C PRO A 160 19.12 0.54 -20.47
N VAL A 161 18.58 1.34 -21.40
CA VAL A 161 19.32 2.45 -22.01
C VAL A 161 19.40 3.56 -20.98
N GLY A 162 20.62 3.87 -20.56
CA GLY A 162 20.95 5.13 -19.91
C GLY A 162 21.30 4.99 -18.44
N GLN A 163 22.56 4.61 -18.16
CA GLN A 163 23.24 5.22 -17.02
C GLN A 163 23.25 6.74 -17.23
N ALA A 164 22.46 7.46 -16.47
CA ALA A 164 22.65 8.88 -16.22
C ALA A 164 22.66 9.11 -14.70
N PRO A 165 23.65 9.81 -14.15
CA PRO A 165 23.75 10.04 -12.71
C PRO A 165 22.76 11.14 -12.33
N PHE A 166 21.62 10.78 -11.75
CA PHE A 166 20.68 11.80 -11.29
C PHE A 166 20.76 12.00 -9.78
N THR A 167 21.54 13.02 -9.42
CA THR A 167 21.36 13.83 -8.21
C THR A 167 19.89 14.20 -8.10
N ILE A 168 19.24 13.74 -7.03
CA ILE A 168 17.89 14.19 -6.68
C ILE A 168 18.06 15.56 -6.02
N GLU A 169 17.86 16.62 -6.80
CA GLU A 169 17.76 17.99 -6.29
C GLU A 169 16.64 18.04 -5.23
N HIS A 170 17.05 18.34 -4.00
CA HIS A 170 16.18 18.53 -2.85
C HIS A 170 15.28 19.75 -3.07
N ARG A 171 13.98 19.55 -3.28
CA ARG A 171 13.00 20.61 -2.98
C ARG A 171 12.87 20.73 -1.46
N SER A 172 13.71 21.57 -0.88
CA SER A 172 13.60 22.02 0.50
C SER A 172 12.28 22.76 0.73
N THR A 173 11.63 22.36 1.80
CA THR A 173 10.52 23.01 2.51
C THR A 173 10.63 24.54 2.61
N LEU A 174 9.53 25.25 2.30
CA LEU A 174 9.21 26.51 2.95
C LEU A 174 7.71 26.55 3.28
N SER A 175 7.42 26.22 4.53
CA SER A 175 6.20 26.62 5.24
C SER A 175 6.53 27.86 6.07
N LYS A 176 5.79 28.95 5.86
CA LYS A 176 5.54 30.05 6.82
C LYS A 176 4.07 30.46 6.60
N ARG A 177 3.14 30.05 7.47
CA ARG A 177 2.53 30.81 8.60
C ARG A 177 1.84 32.11 8.15
N LEU A 178 0.50 32.18 8.12
CA LEU A 178 -0.47 32.52 9.20
C LEU A 178 -0.52 34.02 9.58
N GLY A 179 -1.76 34.56 9.61
CA GLY A 179 -2.20 35.91 10.07
C GLY A 179 -2.76 36.74 8.90
N ASP A 180 -3.93 37.36 8.88
CA ASP A 180 -4.90 37.83 9.90
C ASP A 180 -6.26 38.06 9.18
N PHE A 181 -7.42 37.67 9.72
CA PHE A 181 -8.28 38.38 10.70
C PHE A 181 -9.15 39.52 10.10
N SER A 182 -10.47 39.25 10.06
CA SER A 182 -11.61 40.14 10.39
C SER A 182 -12.24 41.12 9.36
N SER A 183 -13.54 40.88 9.15
CA SER A 183 -14.70 41.81 9.00
C SER A 183 -14.70 42.75 7.78
N SER A 184 -15.82 43.20 7.18
CA SER A 184 -17.20 43.43 7.63
C SER A 184 -18.13 43.57 6.39
N GLU A 185 -19.45 43.56 6.65
CA GLU A 185 -20.54 44.16 5.84
C GLU A 185 -20.99 43.45 4.54
N SER A 186 -22.27 43.39 4.17
CA SER A 186 -23.52 43.86 4.78
C SER A 186 -24.70 43.14 4.12
N LEU A 187 -25.75 42.93 4.90
CA LEU A 187 -27.07 42.49 4.46
C LEU A 187 -27.69 43.51 3.49
N GLN A 188 -28.31 43.05 2.41
CA GLN A 188 -29.46 43.74 1.81
C GLN A 188 -30.56 42.73 1.51
N THR A 189 -31.51 42.67 2.44
CA THR A 189 -32.92 42.39 2.17
C THR A 189 -33.51 43.63 1.48
N SER A 190 -34.20 43.47 0.36
CA SER A 190 -35.40 44.28 0.11
C SER A 190 -36.37 43.59 -0.82
N HIS A 191 -37.62 43.62 -0.36
CA HIS A 191 -38.85 43.23 -1.00
C HIS A 191 -39.05 43.84 -2.40
N ARG A 192 -39.62 43.05 -3.31
CA ARG A 192 -40.99 43.30 -3.79
C ARG A 192 -41.61 42.05 -4.38
#